data_AF-A0AAX2IYK3-F1
#
_entry.id   AF-A0AAX2IYK3-F1
#
_cell.length_a   1.000
_cell.length_b   1.000
_cell.length_c   1.000
_cell.angle_alpha   90.00
_cell.angle_beta   90.00
_cell.angle_gamma   90.00
#
_symmetry.space_group_name_H-M   'P 1'
#
loop_
_entity.id
_entity.type
_entity.pdbx_description
1 polymer ?
#
loop_
_entity_poly.entity_id
_entity_poly.type
_entity_poly.pdbx_seq_one_letter_code
_entity_poly.pdbx_strand_id
1 'polypeptide(L)'
;MNNASDNQSQEELTHFDENTPQSIIQLDRKLREMKSEVEMKLSDPSSYNGDDKEGYFQKLSKLSEEINEAIKSLNALFKMVDIQDEEFKKDFYESDVMKEFNESVLKSFDKLPE
;
A
#
# COMPACT_ATOMS: atom_id res chain seq x y z
N MET A 1 -27.70 20.08 -4.62
CA MET A 1 -26.35 20.07 -4.03
C MET A 1 -26.16 18.71 -3.38
N ASN A 2 -25.16 17.97 -3.86
CA ASN A 2 -24.26 17.07 -3.13
C ASN A 2 -23.71 16.06 -4.13
N ASN A 3 -22.72 16.55 -4.88
CA ASN A 3 -21.77 15.72 -5.61
C ASN A 3 -20.70 15.24 -4.63
N ALA A 4 -20.09 14.10 -4.98
CA ALA A 4 -18.85 13.54 -4.46
C ALA A 4 -18.97 12.60 -3.24
N SER A 5 -19.32 11.34 -3.51
CA SER A 5 -18.80 10.21 -2.71
C SER A 5 -18.28 9.02 -3.52
N ASP A 6 -18.40 9.00 -4.85
CA ASP A 6 -18.04 7.80 -5.63
C ASP A 6 -16.72 7.90 -6.42
N ASN A 7 -15.93 8.97 -6.30
CA ASN A 7 -14.76 9.19 -7.16
C ASN A 7 -13.38 9.00 -6.49
N GLN A 8 -13.28 8.70 -5.20
CA GLN A 8 -11.96 8.57 -4.55
C GLN A 8 -11.26 7.22 -4.79
N SER A 9 -11.90 6.24 -5.41
CA SER A 9 -11.33 4.89 -5.59
C SER A 9 -10.82 4.57 -7.00
N GLN A 10 -11.07 5.42 -8.01
CA GLN A 10 -10.62 5.17 -9.39
C GLN A 10 -9.40 5.98 -9.84
N GLU A 11 -9.14 7.15 -9.26
CA GLU A 11 -8.02 8.02 -9.72
C GLU A 11 -6.63 7.52 -9.32
N GLU A 12 -6.48 6.65 -8.32
CA GLU A 12 -5.14 6.13 -7.96
C GLU A 12 -4.67 4.98 -8.87
N LEU A 13 -5.57 4.42 -9.69
CA LEU A 13 -5.24 3.31 -10.59
C LEU A 13 -4.63 3.73 -11.92
N THR A 14 -4.64 5.02 -12.25
CA THR A 14 -4.13 5.54 -13.52
C THR A 14 -2.63 5.84 -13.52
N HIS A 15 -1.89 5.43 -12.48
CA HIS A 15 -0.44 5.67 -12.37
C HIS A 15 0.45 4.52 -12.85
N PHE A 16 -0.12 3.37 -13.17
CA PHE A 16 0.65 2.20 -13.60
C PHE A 16 0.63 2.06 -15.12
N ASP A 17 1.80 1.79 -15.71
CA ASP A 17 1.90 1.43 -17.12
C ASP A 17 1.39 0.00 -17.37
N GLU A 18 1.19 -0.36 -18.65
CA GLU A 18 0.71 -1.69 -19.05
C GLU A 18 1.70 -2.83 -18.71
N ASN A 19 2.96 -2.49 -18.43
CA ASN A 19 4.03 -3.44 -18.13
C ASN A 19 4.16 -3.74 -16.63
N THR A 20 3.51 -2.95 -15.77
CA THR A 20 3.59 -3.14 -14.31
C THR A 20 2.86 -4.43 -13.92
N PRO A 21 3.55 -5.40 -13.26
CA PRO A 21 2.93 -6.65 -12.83
C PRO A 21 1.71 -6.45 -11.91
N GLN A 22 0.68 -7.28 -12.10
CA GLN A 22 -0.55 -7.23 -11.29
C GLN A 22 -0.29 -7.43 -9.78
N SER A 23 0.71 -8.24 -9.40
CA SER A 23 1.12 -8.43 -8.00
C SER A 23 1.54 -7.13 -7.33
N ILE A 24 2.21 -6.26 -8.08
CA ILE A 24 2.69 -4.96 -7.62
C ILE A 24 1.52 -3.98 -7.45
N ILE A 25 0.57 -4.00 -8.40
CA ILE A 25 -0.66 -3.19 -8.30
C ILE A 25 -1.49 -3.64 -7.08
N GLN A 26 -1.60 -4.95 -6.86
CA GLN A 26 -2.28 -5.50 -5.69
C GLN A 26 -1.60 -5.10 -4.38
N LEU A 27 -0.27 -5.05 -4.37
CA LEU A 27 0.51 -4.59 -3.23
C LEU A 27 0.18 -3.13 -2.87
N ASP A 28 0.26 -2.22 -3.84
CA ASP A 28 -0.05 -0.80 -3.61
C ASP A 28 -1.47 -0.62 -3.06
N ARG A 29 -2.45 -1.34 -3.64
CA ARG A 29 -3.83 -1.35 -3.15
C ARG A 29 -3.94 -1.83 -1.70
N LYS A 30 -3.37 -2.98 -1.36
CA LYS A 30 -3.41 -3.54 0.01
C LYS A 30 -2.79 -2.57 1.03
N LEU A 31 -1.68 -1.94 0.69
CA LEU A 31 -1.05 -0.93 1.57
C LEU A 31 -1.97 0.27 1.81
N ARG A 32 -2.65 0.76 0.78
CA ARG A 32 -3.58 1.90 0.88
C ARG A 32 -4.85 1.55 1.65
N GLU A 33 -5.38 0.34 1.46
CA GLU A 33 -6.51 -0.19 2.23
C GLU A 33 -6.17 -0.25 3.71
N MET A 34 -5.02 -0.85 4.07
CA MET A 34 -4.54 -0.88 5.46
C MET A 34 -4.33 0.51 6.04
N LYS A 35 -3.77 1.42 5.26
CA LYS A 35 -3.60 2.81 5.69
C LYS A 35 -4.94 3.44 6.04
N SER A 36 -5.93 3.31 5.17
CA SER A 36 -7.27 3.85 5.39
C SER A 36 -7.92 3.27 6.64
N GLU A 37 -7.77 1.96 6.87
CA GLU A 37 -8.29 1.30 8.06
C GLU A 37 -7.62 1.82 9.35
N VAL A 38 -6.29 1.94 9.34
CA VAL A 38 -5.52 2.48 10.47
C VAL A 38 -5.88 3.94 10.73
N GLU A 39 -6.00 4.77 9.68
CA GLU A 39 -6.41 6.17 9.79
C GLU A 39 -7.84 6.31 10.35
N MET A 40 -8.76 5.43 9.93
CA MET A 40 -10.11 5.38 10.50
C MET A 40 -10.07 5.08 12.00
N LYS A 41 -9.30 4.06 12.41
CA LYS A 41 -9.11 3.69 13.83
C LYS A 41 -8.44 4.81 14.63
N LEU A 42 -7.51 5.55 14.02
CA LEU A 42 -6.89 6.74 14.63
C LEU A 42 -7.87 7.92 14.76
N SER A 43 -8.78 8.08 13.80
CA SER A 43 -9.74 9.18 13.74
C SER A 43 -10.93 9.02 14.71
N ASP A 44 -11.23 7.79 15.12
CA ASP A 44 -12.25 7.49 16.13
C ASP A 44 -11.66 6.83 17.39
N PRO A 45 -11.02 7.61 18.28
CA PRO A 45 -10.54 7.09 19.54
C PRO A 45 -11.62 6.59 20.49
N SER A 46 -12.88 6.92 20.26
CA SER A 46 -13.99 6.52 21.12
C SER A 46 -14.42 5.07 20.88
N SER A 47 -14.09 4.50 19.72
CA SER A 47 -14.34 3.10 19.37
C SER A 47 -13.51 2.08 20.16
N TYR A 48 -12.40 2.50 20.78
CA TYR A 48 -11.51 1.61 21.53
C TYR A 48 -12.00 1.39 22.97
N ASN A 49 -12.31 0.13 23.31
CA ASN A 49 -12.85 -0.28 24.61
C ASN A 49 -11.85 -1.04 25.52
N GLY A 50 -10.56 -1.06 25.17
CA GLY A 50 -9.53 -1.74 25.98
C GLY A 50 -8.92 -0.86 27.07
N ASP A 51 -8.10 -1.48 27.93
CA ASP A 51 -7.52 -0.82 29.10
C ASP A 51 -6.35 0.13 28.76
N ASP A 52 -5.55 -0.21 27.74
CA ASP A 52 -4.36 0.56 27.33
C ASP A 52 -4.61 1.34 26.04
N LYS A 53 -5.44 2.38 26.17
CA LYS A 53 -5.78 3.25 25.05
C LYS A 53 -4.54 3.92 24.47
N GLU A 54 -3.70 4.53 25.31
CA GLU A 54 -2.53 5.26 24.85
C GLU A 54 -1.55 4.36 24.10
N GLY A 55 -1.23 3.17 24.62
CA GLY A 55 -0.36 2.22 23.95
C GLY A 55 -0.95 1.68 22.65
N TYR A 56 -2.27 1.51 22.57
CA TYR A 56 -2.95 1.16 21.31
C TYR A 56 -2.81 2.25 20.24
N PHE A 57 -3.06 3.52 20.59
CA PHE A 57 -2.92 4.64 19.65
C PHE A 57 -1.47 4.85 19.21
N GLN A 58 -0.49 4.70 20.11
CA GLN A 58 0.92 4.76 19.73
C GLN A 58 1.30 3.67 18.71
N LYS A 59 0.78 2.44 18.89
CA LYS A 59 0.99 1.35 17.93
C LYS A 59 0.34 1.64 16.58
N LEU A 60 -0.88 2.16 16.56
CA LEU A 60 -1.56 2.54 15.31
C LEU A 60 -0.84 3.67 14.59
N SER A 61 -0.39 4.71 15.31
CA SER A 61 0.37 5.81 14.71
C SER A 61 1.66 5.32 14.09
N LYS A 62 2.41 4.47 14.81
CA LYS A 62 3.63 3.86 14.29
C LYS A 62 3.35 3.00 13.05
N LEU A 63 2.28 2.20 13.08
CA LEU A 63 1.86 1.40 11.94
C LEU A 63 1.49 2.27 10.73
N SER A 64 0.78 3.38 10.94
CA SER A 64 0.47 4.35 9.88
C SER A 64 1.73 4.94 9.25
N GLU A 65 2.74 5.28 10.06
CA GLU A 65 4.04 5.75 9.58
C GLU A 65 4.76 4.66 8.75
N GLU A 66 4.81 3.43 9.25
CA GLU A 66 5.45 2.30 8.55
C GLU A 66 4.75 2.00 7.20
N ILE A 67 3.42 2.03 7.15
CA ILE A 67 2.66 1.87 5.90
C ILE A 67 2.94 3.03 4.93
N ASN A 68 2.98 4.27 5.43
CA ASN A 68 3.30 5.43 4.61
C ASN A 68 4.71 5.35 4.00
N GLU A 69 5.71 4.93 4.78
CA GLU A 69 7.07 4.72 4.27
C GLU A 69 7.09 3.59 3.22
N ALA A 70 6.39 2.48 3.44
CA ALA A 70 6.28 1.40 2.46
C ALA A 70 5.68 1.89 1.13
N ILE A 71 4.58 2.65 1.17
CA ILE A 71 3.95 3.25 -0.03
C ILE A 71 4.94 4.19 -0.73
N LYS A 72 5.67 5.03 0.01
CA LYS A 72 6.67 5.95 -0.59
C LYS A 72 7.80 5.19 -1.26
N SER A 73 8.37 4.18 -0.60
CA SER A 73 9.45 3.36 -1.15
C SER A 73 9.00 2.62 -2.41
N LEU A 74 7.79 2.07 -2.40
CA LEU A 74 7.20 1.40 -3.55
C LEU A 74 7.01 2.36 -4.73
N ASN A 75 6.45 3.55 -4.49
CA ASN A 75 6.32 4.59 -5.51
C ASN A 75 7.67 5.08 -6.05
N ALA A 76 8.69 5.19 -5.19
CA ALA A 76 10.03 5.58 -5.61
C ALA A 76 10.65 4.52 -6.54
N LEU A 77 10.47 3.24 -6.22
CA LEU A 77 10.91 2.13 -7.04
C LEU A 77 10.27 2.18 -8.43
N PHE A 78 8.95 2.42 -8.52
CA PHE A 78 8.28 2.55 -9.81
C PHE A 78 8.79 3.73 -10.61
N LYS A 79 8.93 4.91 -10.00
CA LYS A 79 9.46 6.08 -10.70
C LYS A 79 10.88 5.86 -11.23
N MET A 80 11.71 5.09 -10.52
CA MET A 80 13.05 4.75 -10.99
C MET A 80 13.04 3.81 -12.19
N VAL A 81 12.09 2.86 -12.24
CA VAL A 81 11.94 1.88 -13.32
C VAL A 81 11.23 2.51 -14.53
N ASP A 82 10.26 3.38 -14.30
CA ASP A 82 9.42 4.00 -15.33
C ASP A 82 10.23 4.89 -16.30
N ILE A 83 11.32 5.51 -15.81
CA ILE A 83 12.22 6.33 -16.64
C ILE A 83 13.22 5.51 -17.47
N GLN A 84 13.26 4.19 -17.29
CA GLN A 84 14.16 3.29 -18.02
C GLN A 84 13.51 2.85 -19.33
N ASP A 85 14.32 2.26 -20.22
CA ASP A 85 13.81 1.67 -21.47
C ASP A 85 12.99 0.39 -21.22
N GLU A 86 12.20 0.01 -22.22
CA GLU A 86 11.28 -1.13 -22.16
C GLU A 86 11.97 -2.48 -21.93
N GLU A 87 13.20 -2.66 -22.42
CA GLU A 87 13.98 -3.88 -22.20
C GLU A 87 14.38 -4.00 -20.73
N PHE A 88 14.88 -2.91 -20.14
CA PHE A 88 15.17 -2.85 -18.72
C PHE A 88 13.93 -3.05 -17.84
N LYS A 89 12.81 -2.39 -18.16
CA LYS A 89 11.55 -2.54 -17.41
C LYS A 89 11.14 -4.01 -17.35
N LYS A 90 11.18 -4.68 -18.50
CA LYS A 90 10.85 -6.10 -18.62
C LYS A 90 11.80 -6.96 -17.79
N ASP A 91 13.10 -6.79 -17.94
CA ASP A 91 14.11 -7.55 -17.19
C ASP A 91 13.97 -7.36 -15.67
N PHE A 92 13.67 -6.13 -15.25
CA PHE A 92 13.46 -5.81 -13.85
C PHE A 92 12.22 -6.52 -13.28
N TYR A 93 11.07 -6.42 -13.95
CA TYR A 93 9.82 -7.04 -13.48
C TYR A 93 9.84 -8.57 -13.59
N GLU A 94 10.57 -9.13 -14.55
CA GLU A 94 10.76 -10.57 -14.71
C GLU A 94 11.89 -11.14 -13.84
N SER A 95 12.67 -10.28 -13.16
CA SER A 95 13.78 -10.70 -12.31
C SER A 95 13.33 -11.59 -11.14
N ASP A 96 14.18 -12.55 -10.76
CA ASP A 96 13.92 -13.43 -9.61
C ASP A 96 13.76 -12.62 -8.32
N VAL A 97 14.52 -11.53 -8.17
CA VAL A 97 14.43 -10.62 -7.02
C VAL A 97 13.05 -9.99 -6.92
N MET A 98 12.49 -9.48 -8.02
CA MET A 98 11.17 -8.87 -8.01
C MET A 98 10.05 -9.90 -7.80
N LYS A 99 10.21 -11.12 -8.34
CA LYS A 99 9.29 -12.23 -8.07
C LYS A 99 9.30 -12.62 -6.59
N GLU A 100 10.47 -12.80 -6.00
CA GLU A 100 10.63 -13.12 -4.57
C GLU A 100 10.09 -11.99 -3.67
N PHE A 101 10.34 -10.73 -4.03
CA PHE A 101 9.78 -9.58 -3.34
C PHE A 101 8.25 -9.64 -3.34
N ASN A 102 7.64 -9.79 -4.51
CA ASN A 102 6.18 -9.88 -4.64
C ASN A 102 5.60 -11.04 -3.82
N GLU A 103 6.21 -12.22 -3.86
CA GLU A 103 5.76 -13.36 -3.08
C GLU A 103 5.88 -13.14 -1.56
N SER A 104 7.04 -12.66 -1.11
CA SER A 104 7.32 -12.41 0.31
C SER A 104 6.32 -11.41 0.88
N VAL A 105 6.04 -10.38 0.09
CA VAL A 105 5.14 -9.31 0.44
C VAL A 105 3.69 -9.82 0.48
N LEU A 106 3.21 -10.51 -0.56
CA LEU A 106 1.87 -11.12 -0.57
C LEU A 106 1.66 -12.09 0.59
N LYS A 107 2.65 -12.96 0.88
CA LYS A 107 2.63 -13.87 2.04
C LYS A 107 2.58 -13.15 3.39
N SER A 108 3.10 -11.92 3.45
CA SER A 108 3.06 -11.11 4.67
C SER A 108 1.68 -10.49 4.86
N PHE A 109 1.00 -10.10 3.78
CA PHE A 109 -0.39 -9.62 3.84
C PHE A 109 -1.39 -10.73 4.16
N ASP A 110 -1.20 -11.94 3.63
CA ASP A 110 -2.12 -13.06 3.92
C ASP A 110 -2.08 -13.50 5.40
N LYS A 111 -1.11 -13.00 6.17
CA LYS A 111 -0.99 -13.22 7.62
C LYS A 111 -1.62 -12.10 8.44
N LEU A 112 -2.09 -11.03 7.82
CA LEU A 112 -2.86 -10.00 8.54
C LEU A 112 -4.27 -10.55 8.77
N PRO A 113 -4.71 -10.70 10.03
CA PRO A 113 -6.06 -11.14 10.31
C PRO A 113 -7.07 -10.09 9.81
N GLU A 114 -8.23 -10.57 9.33
CA GLU A 114 -9.43 -9.76 9.09
C GLU A 114 -9.85 -8.96 10.33
#